data_AF-A0A3M1BSE0-F1
#
_entry.id   AF-A0A3M1BSE0-F1
#
_cell.length_a   1.000
_cell.length_b   1.000
_cell.length_c   1.000
_cell.angle_alpha   90.00
_cell.angle_beta   90.00
_cell.angle_gamma   90.00
#
_symmetry.space_group_name_H-M   'P 1'
#
loop_
_entity.id
_entity.type
_entity.pdbx_description
1 polymer ?
#
loop_
_entity_poly.entity_id
_entity_poly.type
_entity_poly.pdbx_seq_one_letter_code
_entity_poly.pdbx_strand_id
1 'polypeptide(L)'
;TLFAAIRLAIFNIDECQSENFIGMPTPSVTMFCVGLLLIYHFDSFGMGGLVTQPYFLYPAIVLLSWLMVARFPMFGMKFKSLSWEGNEIRFIFAASALLMMLLLREASFSLIVLAYILFSTIDNYVLKH
;
A
#
# COMPACT_ATOMS: atom_id res chain seq x y z
N THR A 1 -3.18 -11.50 9.59
CA THR A 1 -3.25 -12.91 9.12
C THR A 1 -4.67 -13.37 8.83
N LEU A 2 -5.66 -13.20 9.72
CA LEU A 2 -7.06 -13.59 9.45
C LEU A 2 -7.63 -13.01 8.14
N PHE A 3 -7.53 -11.69 7.96
CA PHE A 3 -8.00 -11.00 6.75
C PHE A 3 -7.24 -11.41 5.48
N ALA A 4 -5.99 -11.89 5.60
CA ALA A 4 -5.27 -12.47 4.47
C ALA A 4 -5.90 -13.78 4.00
N ALA A 5 -6.32 -14.63 4.95
CA ALA A 5 -7.04 -15.86 4.64
C ALA A 5 -8.42 -15.57 4.02
N ILE A 6 -9.15 -14.59 4.55
CA ILE A 6 -10.44 -14.15 3.98
C ILE A 6 -10.25 -13.62 2.56
N ARG A 7 -9.25 -12.76 2.32
CA ARG A 7 -8.94 -12.25 0.98
C ARG A 7 -8.62 -13.37 0.00
N LEU A 8 -7.85 -14.38 0.41
CA LEU A 8 -7.57 -15.57 -0.42
C LEU A 8 -8.83 -16.36 -0.72
N ALA A 9 -9.72 -16.55 0.25
CA ALA A 9 -11.00 -17.21 0.04
C ALA A 9 -11.88 -16.44 -0.96
N ILE A 10 -11.96 -15.12 -0.83
CA ILE A 10 -12.67 -14.25 -1.78
C ILE A 10 -12.04 -14.37 -3.18
N PHE A 11 -10.71 -14.29 -3.28
CA PHE A 11 -10.00 -14.43 -4.55
C PHE A 11 -10.24 -15.77 -5.25
N ASN A 12 -10.37 -16.86 -4.48
CA ASN A 12 -10.63 -18.20 -5.04
C ASN A 12 -12.07 -18.38 -5.55
N ILE A 13 -13.03 -17.56 -5.07
CA ILE A 13 -14.46 -17.64 -5.45
C ILE A 13 -14.82 -16.55 -6.49
N ASP A 14 -14.01 -15.50 -6.63
CA ASP A 14 -14.29 -14.41 -7.55
C ASP A 14 -14.04 -14.81 -9.02
N GLU A 15 -15.12 -14.95 -9.78
CA GLU A 15 -15.07 -15.26 -11.22
C GLU A 15 -14.81 -14.01 -12.09
N CYS A 16 -14.88 -12.81 -11.51
CA CYS A 16 -14.56 -11.56 -12.19
C CYS A 16 -13.05 -11.26 -12.11
N GLN A 17 -12.24 -11.93 -12.95
CA GLN A 17 -10.82 -11.63 -13.10
C GLN A 17 -10.63 -10.30 -13.86
N SER A 18 -10.51 -9.18 -13.14
CA SER A 18 -10.03 -7.92 -13.71
C SER A 18 -8.50 -7.87 -13.73
N GLU A 19 -7.89 -7.20 -14.71
CA GLU A 19 -6.42 -7.03 -14.77
C GLU A 19 -5.85 -6.18 -13.63
N ASN A 20 -6.69 -5.39 -12.95
CA ASN A 20 -6.30 -4.63 -11.77
C ASN A 20 -6.58 -5.42 -10.50
N PHE A 21 -5.75 -5.21 -9.48
CA PHE A 21 -5.93 -5.86 -8.19
C PHE A 21 -7.19 -5.30 -7.51
N ILE A 22 -8.01 -6.19 -6.97
CA ILE A 22 -9.15 -5.83 -6.13
C ILE A 22 -8.70 -5.96 -4.66
N GLY A 23 -8.71 -4.84 -3.95
CA GLY A 23 -8.26 -4.73 -2.56
C GLY A 23 -6.74 -4.75 -2.40
N MET A 24 -6.28 -4.48 -1.18
CA MET A 24 -4.85 -4.37 -0.88
C MET A 24 -4.12 -5.72 -0.96
N PRO A 25 -2.99 -5.79 -1.70
CA PRO A 25 -2.16 -6.98 -1.71
C PRO A 25 -1.52 -7.24 -0.35
N THR A 26 -1.53 -8.51 0.07
CA THR A 26 -0.86 -9.00 1.27
C THR A 26 0.62 -8.58 1.36
N PRO A 27 1.41 -8.63 0.26
CA PRO A 27 2.77 -8.08 0.26
C PRO A 27 2.89 -6.62 0.71
N SER A 28 1.97 -5.73 0.29
CA SER A 28 2.00 -4.32 0.69
C SER A 28 1.66 -4.13 2.17
N VAL A 29 0.73 -4.92 2.71
CA VAL A 29 0.44 -4.91 4.15
C VAL A 29 1.67 -5.38 4.94
N THR A 30 2.34 -6.43 4.48
CA THR A 30 3.59 -6.89 5.10
C THR A 30 4.66 -5.81 5.05
N MET A 31 4.82 -5.12 3.92
CA MET A 31 5.77 -4.02 3.77
C MET A 31 5.49 -2.88 4.76
N PHE A 32 4.22 -2.55 5.00
CA PHE A 32 3.84 -1.56 6.01
C PHE A 32 4.23 -2.00 7.42
N CYS A 33 3.88 -3.24 7.81
CA CYS A 33 4.21 -3.78 9.13
C CYS A 33 5.72 -3.87 9.36
N VAL A 34 6.47 -4.32 8.34
CA VAL A 34 7.94 -4.34 8.35
C VAL A 34 8.47 -2.92 8.50
N GLY A 35 7.94 -1.95 7.75
CA GLY A 35 8.31 -0.54 7.91
C GLY A 35 8.11 -0.01 9.33
N LEU A 36 6.99 -0.32 9.99
CA LEU A 36 6.78 0.04 11.40
C LEU A 36 7.82 -0.60 12.34
N LEU A 37 8.15 -1.87 12.12
CA LEU A 37 9.18 -2.58 12.88
C LEU A 37 10.55 -1.90 12.71
N LEU A 38 10.93 -1.53 11.49
CA LEU A 38 12.20 -0.85 11.25
C LEU A 38 12.22 0.57 11.86
N ILE A 39 11.11 1.30 11.80
CA ILE A 39 10.98 2.61 12.47
C ILE A 39 11.23 2.45 13.98
N TYR A 40 10.64 1.43 14.61
CA TYR A 40 10.87 1.15 16.03
C TYR A 40 12.32 0.73 16.33
N HIS A 41 12.92 -0.12 15.49
CA HIS A 41 14.23 -0.69 15.75
C HIS A 41 15.37 0.33 15.59
N PHE A 42 15.34 1.12 14.52
CA PHE A 42 16.40 2.09 14.22
C PHE A 42 16.17 3.46 14.86
N ASP A 43 14.91 3.80 15.15
CA ASP A 43 14.44 5.06 15.76
C ASP A 43 15.12 6.33 15.24
N SER A 44 15.50 6.35 13.95
CA SER A 44 16.35 7.42 13.39
C SER A 44 15.69 8.80 13.38
N PHE A 45 14.38 8.86 13.61
CA PHE A 45 13.57 10.07 13.63
C PHE A 45 12.83 10.29 14.96
N GLY A 46 13.13 9.50 16.01
CA GLY A 46 12.43 9.58 17.30
C GLY A 46 10.95 9.18 17.23
N MET A 47 10.58 8.36 16.24
CA MET A 47 9.21 7.92 15.98
C MET A 47 8.86 6.58 16.66
N GLY A 48 9.80 5.95 17.36
CA GLY A 48 9.60 4.68 18.07
C GLY A 48 8.44 4.72 19.08
N GLY A 49 8.25 5.87 19.73
CA GLY A 49 7.12 6.10 20.63
C GLY A 49 5.77 6.14 19.91
N LEU A 50 5.70 6.69 18.70
CA LEU A 50 4.47 6.77 17.92
C LEU A 50 4.01 5.38 17.46
N VAL A 51 4.93 4.58 16.93
CA VAL A 51 4.61 3.25 16.37
C VAL A 51 4.22 2.22 17.43
N THR A 52 4.53 2.49 18.71
CA THR A 52 4.10 1.66 19.86
C THR A 52 2.80 2.15 20.49
N GLN A 53 2.29 3.33 20.12
CA GLN A 53 1.04 3.84 20.68
C GLN A 53 -0.17 3.05 20.17
N PRO A 54 -1.03 2.55 21.08
CA PRO A 54 -2.25 1.85 20.70
C PRO A 54 -3.19 2.71 19.83
N TYR A 55 -3.23 4.00 20.08
CA TYR A 55 -4.03 4.97 19.32
C TYR A 55 -3.61 5.09 17.85
N PHE A 56 -2.36 4.76 17.51
CA PHE A 56 -1.88 4.70 16.13
C PHE A 56 -2.11 3.30 15.53
N LEU A 57 -1.78 2.24 16.29
CA LEU A 57 -1.85 0.87 15.81
C LEU A 57 -3.28 0.37 15.55
N TYR A 58 -4.24 0.64 16.46
CA TYR A 58 -5.60 0.11 16.28
C TYR A 58 -6.30 0.66 15.02
N PRO A 59 -6.28 1.97 14.74
CA PRO A 59 -6.84 2.48 13.49
C PRO A 59 -6.13 1.92 12.26
N ALA A 60 -4.79 1.80 12.29
CA ALA A 60 -4.03 1.22 11.19
C ALA A 60 -4.42 -0.23 10.92
N ILE A 61 -4.58 -1.06 11.96
CA ILE A 61 -5.03 -2.45 11.84
C ILE A 61 -6.43 -2.52 11.22
N VAL A 62 -7.38 -1.72 11.71
CA VAL A 62 -8.76 -1.69 11.19
C VAL A 62 -8.75 -1.27 9.72
N LEU A 63 -8.04 -0.20 9.39
CA LEU A 63 -7.93 0.32 8.03
C LEU A 63 -7.34 -0.71 7.06
N LEU A 64 -6.19 -1.31 7.41
CA LEU A 64 -5.53 -2.30 6.56
C LEU A 64 -6.38 -3.57 6.41
N SER A 65 -7.00 -4.03 7.50
CA SER A 65 -7.88 -5.21 7.47
C SER A 65 -9.08 -4.99 6.57
N TRP A 66 -9.70 -3.80 6.66
CA TRP A 66 -10.80 -3.42 5.78
C TRP A 66 -10.34 -3.32 4.32
N LEU A 67 -9.23 -2.64 4.04
CA LEU A 67 -8.73 -2.43 2.68
C LEU A 67 -8.28 -3.73 1.98
N MET A 68 -7.86 -4.74 2.73
CA MET A 68 -7.55 -6.07 2.20
C MET A 68 -8.79 -6.83 1.67
N VAL A 69 -9.96 -6.60 2.27
CA VAL A 69 -11.20 -7.33 1.96
C VAL A 69 -12.15 -6.48 1.12
N ALA A 70 -12.05 -5.15 1.22
CA ALA A 70 -12.82 -4.22 0.41
C ALA A 70 -12.54 -4.41 -1.07
N ARG A 71 -13.58 -4.31 -1.91
CA ARG A 71 -13.49 -4.29 -3.37
C ARG A 71 -13.00 -2.94 -3.89
N PHE A 72 -11.87 -2.47 -3.37
CA PHE A 72 -11.24 -1.22 -3.76
C PHE A 72 -10.23 -1.49 -4.88
N PRO A 73 -10.44 -1.01 -6.12
CA PRO A 73 -9.51 -1.23 -7.20
C PRO A 73 -8.16 -0.59 -6.88
N MET A 74 -7.08 -1.34 -6.97
CA MET A 74 -5.73 -0.82 -6.82
C MET A 74 -4.96 -0.89 -8.13
N PHE A 75 -4.27 0.20 -8.45
CA PHE A 75 -3.47 0.24 -9.67
C PHE A 75 -2.38 -0.82 -9.60
N GLY A 76 -2.30 -1.66 -10.64
CA GLY A 76 -1.24 -2.65 -10.76
C GLY A 76 0.10 -1.96 -11.04
N MET A 77 1.16 -2.39 -10.36
CA MET A 77 2.54 -1.95 -10.65
C MET A 77 3.15 -2.62 -11.91
N LYS A 78 2.38 -3.46 -12.62
CA LYS A 78 2.83 -4.09 -13.87
C LYS A 78 2.78 -3.07 -15.00
N PHE A 79 3.93 -2.74 -15.59
CA PHE A 79 3.99 -1.93 -16.80
C PHE A 79 3.44 -2.73 -17.99
N LYS A 80 2.37 -2.23 -18.63
CA LYS A 80 1.81 -2.84 -19.85
C LYS A 80 2.62 -2.44 -21.10
N SER A 81 3.20 -1.25 -21.07
CA SER A 81 4.05 -0.67 -22.10
C SER A 81 5.11 0.21 -21.42
N LEU A 82 6.21 0.47 -22.10
CA LEU A 82 7.21 1.48 -21.68
C LEU A 82 6.83 2.90 -22.14
N SER A 83 5.67 3.06 -22.78
CA SER A 83 5.14 4.37 -23.14
C SER A 83 4.72 5.14 -21.89
N TRP A 84 4.94 6.45 -21.90
CA TRP A 84 4.44 7.35 -20.86
C TRP A 84 2.91 7.32 -20.79
N GLU A 85 2.28 7.38 -21.96
CA GLU A 85 0.83 7.34 -22.13
C GLU A 85 0.25 6.04 -21.54
N GLY A 86 -0.63 6.17 -20.54
CA GLY A 86 -1.26 5.08 -19.81
C GLY A 86 -0.48 4.52 -18.60
N ASN A 87 0.74 5.01 -18.32
CA ASN A 87 1.56 4.57 -17.18
C ASN A 87 1.99 5.72 -16.26
N GLU A 88 1.42 6.91 -16.43
CA GLU A 88 1.82 8.15 -15.75
C GLU A 88 1.86 7.98 -14.23
N ILE A 89 0.79 7.46 -13.63
CA ILE A 89 0.72 7.19 -12.19
C ILE A 89 1.81 6.23 -11.73
N ARG A 90 2.14 5.20 -12.52
CA ARG A 90 3.17 4.21 -12.17
C ARG A 90 4.55 4.86 -12.15
N PHE A 91 4.86 5.69 -13.13
CA PHE A 91 6.12 6.43 -13.19
C PHE A 91 6.24 7.45 -12.06
N ILE A 92 5.20 8.25 -11.81
CA ILE A 92 5.18 9.24 -10.73
C ILE A 92 5.30 8.55 -9.38
N PHE A 93 4.55 7.47 -9.16
CA PHE A 93 4.63 6.68 -7.94
C PHE A 93 6.04 6.11 -7.74
N ALA A 94 6.64 5.50 -8.76
CA ALA A 94 7.99 4.94 -8.68
C ALA A 94 9.05 6.02 -8.35
N ALA A 95 8.97 7.19 -9.00
CA ALA A 95 9.85 8.31 -8.72
C ALA A 95 9.66 8.84 -7.28
N SER A 96 8.41 8.96 -6.82
CA SER A 96 8.09 9.39 -5.45
C SER A 96 8.60 8.39 -4.41
N ALA A 97 8.46 7.08 -4.67
CA ALA A 97 8.94 6.03 -3.79
C ALA A 97 10.47 6.05 -3.67
N LEU A 98 11.17 6.26 -4.80
CA LEU A 98 12.63 6.38 -4.81
C LEU A 98 13.09 7.62 -4.03
N LEU A 99 12.41 8.75 -4.20
CA LEU A 99 12.69 9.97 -3.43
C LEU A 99 12.47 9.75 -1.92
N MET A 100 11.36 9.09 -1.54
CA MET A 100 11.06 8.77 -0.15
C MET A 100 12.11 7.82 0.44
N MET A 101 12.61 6.85 -0.33
CA MET A 101 13.65 5.93 0.11
C MET A 101 14.98 6.66 0.40
N LEU A 102 15.35 7.63 -0.44
CA LEU A 102 16.55 8.44 -0.25
C LEU A 102 16.45 9.37 0.97
N LEU A 103 15.30 10.01 1.18
CA LEU A 103 15.12 11.01 2.22
C LEU A 103 14.80 10.38 3.60
N LEU A 104 13.96 9.34 3.64
CA LEU A 104 13.39 8.80 4.88
C LEU A 104 13.96 7.43 5.28
N ARG A 105 14.80 6.80 4.45
CA ARG A 105 15.50 5.53 4.73
C ARG A 105 14.53 4.45 5.22
N GLU A 106 14.62 4.04 6.48
CA GLU A 106 13.80 2.97 7.06
C GLU A 106 12.32 3.32 7.19
N ALA A 107 11.99 4.60 7.40
CA ALA A 107 10.60 5.05 7.48
C ALA A 107 9.90 5.05 6.11
N SER A 108 10.67 4.96 5.02
CA SER A 108 10.13 4.97 3.66
C SER A 108 9.19 3.80 3.40
N PHE A 109 9.46 2.60 3.92
CA PHE A 109 8.65 1.41 3.65
C PHE A 109 7.18 1.58 4.05
N SER A 110 6.92 2.09 5.25
CA SER A 110 5.56 2.33 5.74
C SER A 110 4.88 3.46 4.96
N LEU A 111 5.62 4.53 4.69
CA LEU A 111 5.09 5.70 4.00
C LEU A 111 4.84 5.46 2.50
N ILE A 112 5.64 4.63 1.84
CA ILE A 112 5.42 4.22 0.45
C ILE A 112 4.08 3.47 0.34
N VAL A 113 3.72 2.65 1.33
CA VAL A 113 2.41 1.98 1.33
C VAL A 113 1.28 2.99 1.54
N LEU A 114 1.43 3.98 2.41
CA LEU A 114 0.44 5.05 2.55
C LEU A 114 0.30 5.87 1.25
N ALA A 115 1.42 6.22 0.61
CA ALA A 115 1.42 6.87 -0.70
C ALA A 115 0.70 5.99 -1.73
N TYR A 116 0.94 4.68 -1.75
CA TYR A 116 0.27 3.76 -2.65
C TYR A 116 -1.26 3.80 -2.50
N ILE A 117 -1.77 3.80 -1.26
CA ILE A 117 -3.21 3.96 -0.98
C ILE A 117 -3.72 5.29 -1.51
N LEU A 118 -2.99 6.39 -1.27
CA LEU A 118 -3.38 7.73 -1.71
C LEU A 118 -3.41 7.85 -3.24
N PHE A 119 -2.34 7.44 -3.92
CA PHE A 119 -2.27 7.43 -5.38
C PHE A 119 -3.36 6.55 -5.98
N SER A 120 -3.63 5.38 -5.40
CA SER A 120 -4.71 4.51 -5.84
C SER A 120 -6.09 5.13 -5.59
N THR A 121 -6.25 5.94 -4.55
CA THR A 121 -7.49 6.69 -4.32
C THR A 121 -7.65 7.79 -5.36
N ILE A 122 -6.59 8.54 -5.64
CA ILE A 122 -6.59 9.59 -6.67
C ILE A 122 -6.90 9.00 -8.05
N ASP A 123 -6.28 7.88 -8.42
CA ASP A 123 -6.54 7.17 -9.68
C ASP A 123 -8.02 6.84 -9.85
N ASN A 124 -8.63 6.25 -8.83
CA ASN A 124 -10.05 5.86 -8.88
C ASN A 124 -11.04 7.04 -8.88
N TYR A 125 -10.77 8.10 -8.14
CA TYR A 125 -11.71 9.22 -7.98
C TYR A 125 -11.50 10.36 -8.99
N VAL A 126 -10.27 10.59 -9.44
CA VAL A 126 -9.90 11.74 -10.29
C VAL A 126 -9.67 11.33 -11.74
N LEU A 127 -9.08 10.16 -11.99
CA LEU A 127 -8.65 9.74 -13.34
C LEU A 127 -9.61 8.76 -14.01
N LYS A 128 -10.89 8.78 -13.61
CA LYS A 128 -11.95 7.96 -14.21
C LYS A 128 -12.17 8.38 -15.68
N HIS A 129 -11.35 7.80 -16.56
CA HIS A 129 -11.61 7.58 -17.99
C HIS A 129 -12.24 6.20 -18.19
#